data_AF-A0A1V5M355-F1
#
_entry.id   AF-A0A1V5M355-F1
#
_cell.length_a   1.000
_cell.length_b   1.000
_cell.length_c   1.000
_cell.angle_alpha   90.00
_cell.angle_beta   90.00
_cell.angle_gamma   90.00
#
_symmetry.space_group_name_H-M   'P 1'
#
loop_
_entity.id
_entity.type
_entity.pdbx_description
1 polymer ?
#
loop_
_entity_poly.entity_id
_entity_poly.type
_entity_poly.pdbx_seq_one_letter_code
_entity_poly.pdbx_strand_id
1 'polypeptide(L)'
;MLGLAETSLLDRWKAAPRLSLASSALWADNQALAELRHRRQLAHWQAMAISLCQADSDIRPLLAHAPSVNALATTGRKLVTLAETQAARAHTEAASISYRASLFLGTAGLLIEAERARAAAFGCIRQAVEAGVAATRAFTSSRTWQASAVTVTAPARFDLGGGWSDTPPFCLDWGGTVLNFAVALHGRYPIRTTVRRIADPVIRCVAGEEGISAEFATTEEVFAPAAPGSPFSIPRLALQMLRVVTPDTELAATLRARGGGLEITTAVDLPMGSGLGTSSLLAATMLQALAHLCGITMNEADLSDQVMRLEQLMTTGGGWQDQAGGIFPGAKLVSSSPGLRQRLRVHPVHWSPEHREEFCSRMVLYYTGIRRIAKGLLDQVVSAYLARDTATVQVLHSIKTLAVEMSHALQEGEWDRLGALIDRHWQLNLLMDPHMTNAPINALLQDIRPFLAGAKPAGAGGGGFLLLLATSSHAARQLEERLAARSGNGAVFPWQLTDEGLHLEIEE
;
A
#
# COMPACT_ATOMS: atom_id res chain seq x y z
N MET A 1 52.92 34.72 -29.52
CA MET A 1 53.40 34.27 -30.84
C MET A 1 52.20 33.84 -31.67
N LEU A 2 51.58 34.79 -32.36
CA LEU A 2 50.61 34.48 -33.42
C LEU A 2 51.45 34.02 -34.63
N GLY A 3 51.37 32.73 -34.95
CA GLY A 3 52.08 32.17 -36.09
C GLY A 3 51.67 32.88 -37.36
N LEU A 4 52.64 33.48 -38.05
CA LEU A 4 52.50 33.91 -39.43
C LEU A 4 51.97 32.71 -40.21
N ALA A 5 50.71 32.78 -40.66
CA ALA A 5 50.21 31.80 -41.62
C ALA A 5 51.20 31.77 -42.78
N GLU A 6 51.75 30.59 -43.09
CA GLU A 6 52.71 30.40 -44.17
C GLU A 6 52.22 31.16 -45.41
N THR A 7 53.09 31.95 -46.05
CA THR A 7 52.74 32.77 -47.23
C THR A 7 52.04 31.93 -48.32
N SER A 8 52.38 30.63 -48.37
CA SER A 8 51.74 29.60 -49.20
C SER A 8 50.23 29.44 -48.93
N LEU A 9 49.78 29.52 -47.68
CA LEU A 9 48.38 29.41 -47.28
C LEU A 9 47.59 30.65 -47.71
N LEU A 10 48.20 31.84 -47.58
CA LEU A 10 47.57 33.09 -48.00
C LEU A 10 47.42 33.17 -49.52
N ASP A 11 48.45 32.78 -50.27
CA ASP A 11 48.41 32.81 -51.73
C ASP A 11 47.45 31.75 -52.30
N ARG A 12 47.40 30.55 -51.71
CA ARG A 12 46.35 29.56 -52.04
C ARG A 12 44.96 30.06 -51.71
N TRP A 13 44.77 30.74 -50.58
CA TRP A 13 43.47 31.31 -50.21
C TRP A 13 43.05 32.45 -51.16
N LYS A 14 43.98 33.27 -51.64
CA LYS A 14 43.72 34.32 -52.65
C LYS A 14 43.38 33.73 -54.02
N ALA A 15 44.05 32.66 -54.42
CA ALA A 15 43.82 31.97 -55.69
C ALA A 15 42.59 31.06 -55.70
N ALA A 16 42.05 30.72 -54.51
CA ALA A 16 40.89 29.85 -54.41
C ALA A 16 39.63 30.49 -55.03
N PRO A 17 38.85 29.75 -55.84
CA PRO A 17 37.65 30.25 -56.47
C PRO A 17 36.66 30.76 -55.42
N ARG A 18 36.11 31.96 -55.65
CA ARG A 18 35.12 32.56 -54.76
C ARG A 18 33.75 31.96 -55.09
N LEU A 19 33.25 31.12 -54.19
CA LEU A 19 31.90 30.58 -54.30
C LEU A 19 30.90 31.64 -53.83
N SER A 20 29.89 31.91 -54.66
CA SER A 20 28.71 32.65 -54.19
C SER A 20 27.95 31.81 -53.17
N LEU A 21 27.12 32.44 -52.33
CA LEU A 21 26.23 31.70 -51.42
C LEU A 21 25.33 30.72 -52.19
N ALA A 22 24.86 31.12 -53.38
CA ALA A 22 24.08 30.26 -54.27
C ALA A 22 24.89 29.04 -54.77
N SER A 23 26.16 29.24 -55.15
CA SER A 23 27.06 28.15 -55.57
C SER A 23 27.38 27.20 -54.42
N SER A 24 27.54 27.73 -53.19
CA SER A 24 27.76 26.88 -52.00
C SER A 24 26.56 26.02 -51.65
N ALA A 25 25.32 26.50 -51.88
CA ALA A 25 24.11 25.72 -51.64
C ALA A 25 23.95 24.57 -52.64
N LEU A 26 24.38 24.75 -53.89
CA LEU A 26 24.39 23.70 -54.92
C LEU A 26 25.43 22.61 -54.64
N TRP A 27 26.53 22.97 -53.97
CA TRP A 27 27.64 22.06 -53.64
C TRP A 27 27.50 21.44 -52.24
N ALA A 28 26.49 21.84 -51.48
CA ALA A 28 26.22 21.28 -50.17
C ALA A 28 25.71 19.84 -50.31
N ASP A 29 26.27 18.93 -49.52
CA ASP A 29 25.72 17.59 -49.36
C ASP A 29 24.45 17.67 -48.52
N ASN A 30 23.33 17.90 -49.20
CA ASN A 30 22.01 18.02 -48.57
C ASN A 30 21.61 16.75 -47.82
N GLN A 31 22.07 15.58 -48.25
CA GLN A 31 21.80 14.31 -47.58
C GLN A 31 22.55 14.22 -46.26
N ALA A 32 23.85 14.52 -46.24
CA ALA A 32 24.65 14.56 -45.01
C ALA A 32 24.14 15.64 -44.03
N LEU A 33 23.74 16.82 -44.53
CA LEU A 33 23.14 17.88 -43.71
C LEU A 33 21.79 17.47 -43.11
N ALA A 34 20.92 16.82 -43.89
CA ALA A 34 19.65 16.30 -43.40
C ALA A 34 19.87 15.22 -42.34
N GLU A 35 20.84 14.32 -42.54
CA GLU A 35 21.18 13.27 -41.59
C GLU A 35 21.76 13.85 -40.28
N LEU A 36 22.66 14.83 -40.35
CA LEU A 36 23.17 15.54 -39.19
C LEU A 36 22.05 16.25 -38.41
N ARG A 37 21.13 16.91 -39.11
CA ARG A 37 19.97 17.57 -38.50
C ARG A 37 19.08 16.54 -37.80
N HIS A 38 18.81 15.40 -38.44
CA HIS A 38 18.03 14.32 -37.87
C HIS A 38 18.68 13.74 -36.61
N ARG A 39 19.99 13.43 -36.65
CA ARG A 39 20.75 12.97 -35.47
C ARG A 39 20.69 13.98 -34.32
N ARG A 40 20.84 15.28 -34.60
CA ARG A 40 20.74 16.34 -33.59
C ARG A 40 19.35 16.43 -32.98
N GLN A 41 18.29 16.33 -33.80
CA GLN A 41 16.91 16.32 -33.32
C GLN A 41 16.63 15.12 -32.41
N LEU A 42 17.08 13.93 -32.80
CA LEU A 42 16.96 12.72 -31.97
C LEU A 42 17.70 12.86 -30.63
N ALA A 43 18.93 13.37 -30.66
CA ALA A 43 19.72 13.60 -29.45
C ALA A 43 19.05 14.62 -28.52
N HIS A 44 18.51 15.71 -29.07
CA HIS A 44 17.76 16.70 -28.30
C HIS A 44 16.49 16.12 -27.68
N TRP A 45 15.71 15.36 -28.46
CA TRP A 45 14.51 14.69 -27.95
C TRP A 45 14.84 13.72 -26.82
N GLN A 46 15.90 12.91 -26.96
CA GLN A 46 16.33 11.99 -25.91
C GLN A 46 16.82 12.72 -24.64
N ALA A 47 17.58 13.80 -24.79
CA ALA A 47 18.01 14.62 -23.65
C ALA A 47 16.81 15.22 -22.91
N MET A 48 15.82 15.72 -23.64
CA MET A 48 14.56 16.21 -23.08
C MET A 48 13.78 15.08 -22.39
N ALA A 49 13.69 13.89 -23.00
CA ALA A 49 13.03 12.73 -22.43
C ALA A 49 13.62 12.32 -21.07
N ILE A 50 14.95 12.26 -21.00
CA ILE A 50 15.68 11.93 -19.77
C ILE A 50 15.48 13.03 -18.73
N SER A 51 15.56 14.31 -19.14
CA SER A 51 15.35 15.44 -18.23
C SER A 51 13.93 15.47 -17.65
N LEU A 52 12.90 15.15 -18.44
CA LEU A 52 11.52 15.04 -17.96
C LEU A 52 11.36 13.86 -16.98
N CYS A 53 12.07 12.76 -17.23
CA CYS A 53 12.09 11.65 -16.28
C CYS A 53 12.71 12.08 -14.94
N GLN A 54 13.87 12.73 -14.97
CA GLN A 54 14.53 13.23 -13.76
C GLN A 54 13.71 14.32 -13.04
N ALA A 55 12.96 15.14 -13.77
CA ALA A 55 12.04 16.14 -13.22
C ALA A 55 10.69 15.54 -12.78
N ASP A 56 10.58 14.22 -12.70
CA ASP A 56 9.42 13.50 -12.17
C ASP A 56 8.08 13.82 -12.88
N SER A 57 8.18 14.13 -14.17
CA SER A 57 7.04 14.53 -15.00
C SER A 57 6.33 13.33 -15.63
N ASP A 58 5.06 13.55 -16.01
CA ASP A 58 4.27 12.65 -16.83
C ASP A 58 4.81 12.61 -18.26
N ILE A 59 5.34 11.45 -18.66
CA ILE A 59 6.01 11.29 -19.97
C ILE A 59 5.10 10.75 -21.06
N ARG A 60 3.84 10.42 -20.77
CA ARG A 60 2.96 9.77 -21.75
C ARG A 60 2.71 10.63 -23.00
N PRO A 61 2.53 11.96 -22.90
CA PRO A 61 2.46 12.81 -24.09
C PRO A 61 3.71 12.73 -24.97
N LEU A 62 4.89 12.59 -24.35
CA LEU A 62 6.15 12.43 -25.08
C LEU A 62 6.24 11.09 -25.81
N LEU A 63 5.78 10.00 -25.18
CA LEU A 63 5.76 8.66 -25.78
C LEU A 63 4.86 8.59 -27.02
N ALA A 64 3.71 9.26 -26.97
CA ALA A 64 2.76 9.32 -28.09
C ALA A 64 3.34 10.01 -29.34
N HIS A 65 4.34 10.89 -29.16
CA HIS A 65 4.98 11.65 -30.24
C HIS A 65 6.46 11.27 -30.41
N ALA A 66 6.82 10.03 -30.09
CA ALA A 66 8.19 9.57 -30.21
C ALA A 66 8.68 9.54 -31.67
N PRO A 67 9.92 9.96 -31.95
CA PRO A 67 10.40 10.14 -33.32
C PRO A 67 10.73 8.83 -34.03
N SER A 68 11.03 7.76 -33.29
CA SER A 68 11.25 6.40 -33.83
C SER A 68 11.31 5.34 -32.72
N VAL A 69 11.14 4.07 -33.10
CA VAL A 69 11.36 2.90 -32.22
C VAL A 69 12.78 2.89 -31.65
N ASN A 70 13.79 3.24 -32.46
CA ASN A 70 15.19 3.27 -31.99
C ASN A 70 15.43 4.37 -30.93
N ALA A 71 14.80 5.53 -31.09
CA ALA A 71 14.87 6.60 -30.09
C ALA A 71 14.24 6.16 -28.76
N LEU A 72 13.08 5.50 -28.81
CA LEU A 72 12.43 4.92 -27.63
C LEU A 72 13.33 3.89 -26.94
N ALA A 73 13.85 2.91 -27.69
CA ALA A 73 14.69 1.83 -27.15
C ALA A 73 15.97 2.38 -26.49
N THR A 74 16.68 3.27 -27.17
CA THR A 74 17.93 3.85 -26.64
C THR A 74 17.68 4.73 -25.41
N THR A 75 16.58 5.49 -25.38
CA THR A 75 16.20 6.28 -24.21
C THR A 75 15.82 5.38 -23.04
N GLY A 76 15.01 4.34 -23.28
CA GLY A 76 14.62 3.37 -22.25
C GLY A 76 15.83 2.72 -21.59
N ARG A 77 16.80 2.23 -22.38
CA ARG A 77 18.03 1.63 -21.84
C ARG A 77 18.88 2.62 -21.03
N LYS A 78 18.98 3.88 -21.47
CA LYS A 78 19.66 4.94 -20.71
C LYS A 78 18.99 5.21 -19.37
N LEU A 79 17.66 5.21 -19.33
CA LEU A 79 16.89 5.37 -18.09
C LEU A 79 17.05 4.18 -17.15
N VAL A 80 17.14 2.95 -17.67
CA VAL A 80 17.48 1.76 -16.85
C VAL A 80 18.82 1.96 -16.17
N THR A 81 19.87 2.31 -16.93
CA THR A 81 21.20 2.57 -16.35
C THR A 81 21.15 3.71 -15.32
N LEU A 82 20.41 4.78 -15.59
CA LEU A 82 20.23 5.87 -14.64
C LEU A 82 19.59 5.39 -13.33
N ALA A 83 18.49 4.63 -13.41
CA ALA A 83 17.81 4.08 -12.25
C ALA A 83 18.72 3.18 -11.42
N GLU A 84 19.50 2.30 -12.07
CA GLU A 84 20.48 1.44 -11.40
C GLU A 84 21.51 2.25 -10.61
N THR A 85 22.02 3.35 -11.18
CA THR A 85 22.99 4.20 -10.45
C THR A 85 22.41 4.95 -9.25
N GLN A 86 21.09 5.19 -9.24
CA GLN A 86 20.39 5.90 -8.17
C GLN A 86 19.76 4.97 -7.13
N ALA A 87 19.55 3.69 -7.45
CA ALA A 87 18.82 2.73 -6.62
C ALA A 87 19.33 2.61 -5.19
N ALA A 88 20.63 2.81 -4.96
CA ALA A 88 21.23 2.75 -3.62
C ALA A 88 21.03 4.01 -2.76
N ARG A 89 20.67 5.16 -3.37
CA ARG A 89 20.59 6.46 -2.68
C ARG A 89 19.17 7.01 -2.62
N ALA A 90 18.36 6.76 -3.64
CA ALA A 90 17.03 7.30 -3.80
C ALA A 90 16.09 6.22 -4.35
N HIS A 91 15.65 5.31 -3.49
CA HIS A 91 14.88 4.13 -3.90
C HIS A 91 13.59 4.47 -4.66
N THR A 92 12.82 5.48 -4.21
CA THR A 92 11.54 5.85 -4.83
C THR A 92 11.72 6.58 -6.17
N GLU A 93 12.74 7.45 -6.28
CA GLU A 93 13.12 8.10 -7.53
C GLU A 93 13.59 7.07 -8.57
N ALA A 94 14.48 6.15 -8.15
CA ALA A 94 14.96 5.07 -9.01
C ALA A 94 13.81 4.16 -9.46
N ALA A 95 12.83 3.87 -8.58
CA ALA A 95 11.62 3.14 -8.95
C ALA A 95 10.82 3.87 -10.03
N SER A 96 10.58 5.18 -9.86
CA SER A 96 9.86 6.02 -10.83
C SER A 96 10.56 6.08 -12.19
N ILE A 97 11.89 6.25 -12.20
CA ILE A 97 12.69 6.27 -13.44
C ILE A 97 12.69 4.90 -14.12
N SER A 98 12.88 3.81 -13.37
CA SER A 98 12.87 2.45 -13.91
C SER A 98 11.51 2.08 -14.50
N TYR A 99 10.42 2.46 -13.82
CA TYR A 99 9.08 2.23 -14.34
C TYR A 99 8.83 3.03 -15.63
N ARG A 100 9.22 4.30 -15.68
CA ARG A 100 9.11 5.10 -16.92
C ARG A 100 10.01 4.56 -18.03
N ALA A 101 11.19 4.02 -17.71
CA ALA A 101 12.02 3.29 -18.67
C ALA A 101 11.27 2.10 -19.29
N SER A 102 10.49 1.36 -18.49
CA SER A 102 9.64 0.27 -18.99
C SER A 102 8.61 0.75 -20.01
N LEU A 103 8.07 1.97 -19.86
CA LEU A 103 7.11 2.53 -20.82
C LEU A 103 7.78 2.85 -22.16
N PHE A 104 9.01 3.39 -22.15
CA PHE A 104 9.80 3.60 -23.38
C PHE A 104 10.07 2.27 -24.09
N LEU A 105 10.54 1.26 -23.35
CA LEU A 105 10.87 -0.06 -23.90
C LEU A 105 9.63 -0.79 -24.42
N GLY A 106 8.52 -0.73 -23.70
CA GLY A 106 7.24 -1.31 -24.10
C GLY A 106 6.69 -0.66 -25.36
N THR A 107 6.75 0.68 -25.44
CA THR A 107 6.34 1.43 -26.65
C THR A 107 7.24 1.10 -27.85
N ALA A 108 8.51 0.75 -27.62
CA ALA A 108 9.43 0.26 -28.65
C ALA A 108 9.19 -1.22 -29.06
N GLY A 109 8.26 -1.94 -28.43
CA GLY A 109 8.00 -3.36 -28.67
C GLY A 109 8.98 -4.31 -27.96
N LEU A 110 9.82 -3.81 -27.05
CA LEU A 110 10.83 -4.59 -26.31
C LEU A 110 10.24 -5.14 -25.00
N LEU A 111 9.25 -6.03 -25.10
CA LEU A 111 8.43 -6.48 -23.97
C LEU A 111 9.24 -7.10 -22.82
N ILE A 112 10.23 -7.95 -23.13
CA ILE A 112 11.08 -8.59 -22.11
C ILE A 112 11.91 -7.55 -21.34
N GLU A 113 12.47 -6.56 -22.04
CA GLU A 113 13.24 -5.48 -21.40
C GLU A 113 12.31 -4.59 -20.55
N ALA A 114 11.10 -4.31 -21.05
CA ALA A 114 10.09 -3.56 -20.32
C ALA A 114 9.66 -4.26 -19.02
N GLU A 115 9.36 -5.56 -19.09
CA GLU A 115 9.01 -6.36 -17.90
C GLU A 115 10.12 -6.38 -16.85
N ARG A 116 11.38 -6.50 -17.28
CA ARG A 116 12.54 -6.42 -16.37
C ARG A 116 12.65 -5.06 -15.70
N ALA A 117 12.50 -3.96 -16.45
CA ALA A 117 12.52 -2.62 -15.89
C ALA A 117 11.35 -2.39 -14.91
N ARG A 118 10.15 -2.88 -15.24
CA ARG A 118 8.98 -2.86 -14.34
C ARG A 118 9.29 -3.64 -13.06
N ALA A 119 9.80 -4.86 -13.15
CA ALA A 119 10.17 -5.66 -11.99
C ALA A 119 11.24 -4.98 -11.12
N ALA A 120 12.24 -4.35 -11.75
CA ALA A 120 13.26 -3.57 -11.04
C ALA A 120 12.66 -2.36 -10.30
N ALA A 121 11.64 -1.69 -10.87
CA ALA A 121 10.94 -0.60 -10.21
C ALA A 121 10.24 -1.05 -8.91
N PHE A 122 9.49 -2.17 -8.97
CA PHE A 122 8.88 -2.76 -7.78
C PHE A 122 9.91 -3.31 -6.78
N GLY A 123 11.05 -3.81 -7.29
CA GLY A 123 12.20 -4.18 -6.45
C GLY A 123 12.75 -3.01 -5.65
N CYS A 124 12.88 -1.83 -6.27
CA CYS A 124 13.32 -0.61 -5.60
C CYS A 124 12.32 -0.18 -4.51
N ILE A 125 11.00 -0.28 -4.74
CA ILE A 125 10.00 0.02 -3.71
C ILE A 125 10.16 -0.94 -2.52
N ARG A 126 10.29 -2.25 -2.79
CA ARG A 126 10.47 -3.25 -1.73
C ARG A 126 11.70 -2.94 -0.87
N GLN A 127 12.83 -2.62 -1.50
CA GLN A 127 14.04 -2.21 -0.80
C GLN A 127 13.83 -0.93 0.02
N ALA A 128 13.06 0.04 -0.49
CA ALA A 128 12.71 1.27 0.24
C ALA A 128 11.96 0.96 1.54
N VAL A 129 10.96 0.07 1.47
CA VAL A 129 10.17 -0.31 2.64
C VAL A 129 11.00 -1.15 3.61
N GLU A 130 11.76 -2.13 3.10
CA GLU A 130 12.68 -2.94 3.90
C GLU A 130 13.70 -2.07 4.65
N ALA A 131 14.29 -1.07 3.99
CA ALA A 131 15.21 -0.12 4.63
C ALA A 131 14.51 0.73 5.71
N GLY A 132 13.25 1.11 5.49
CA GLY A 132 12.43 1.82 6.47
C GLY A 132 12.17 1.03 7.74
N VAL A 133 12.02 -0.28 7.60
CA VAL A 133 11.69 -1.22 8.67
C VAL A 133 12.94 -1.89 9.29
N ALA A 134 14.07 -1.91 8.60
CA ALA A 134 15.32 -2.45 9.15
C ALA A 134 15.82 -1.69 10.39
N ALA A 135 15.40 -0.43 10.54
CA ALA A 135 15.66 0.39 11.73
C ALA A 135 14.75 0.06 12.93
N THR A 136 13.86 -0.93 12.83
CA THR A 136 12.99 -1.33 13.94
C THR A 136 13.79 -2.00 15.05
N ARG A 137 13.35 -1.77 16.29
CA ARG A 137 13.98 -2.28 17.51
C ARG A 137 14.16 -3.80 17.45
N ALA A 138 15.39 -4.26 17.72
CA ALA A 138 15.65 -5.67 17.96
C ALA A 138 15.15 -6.04 19.37
N PHE A 139 14.47 -7.16 19.48
CA PHE A 139 13.98 -7.68 20.75
C PHE A 139 14.78 -8.91 21.17
N THR A 140 15.04 -9.02 22.47
CA THR A 140 15.65 -10.20 23.07
C THR A 140 14.54 -11.05 23.67
N SER A 141 14.33 -12.24 23.14
CA SER A 141 13.35 -13.18 23.66
C SER A 141 13.86 -13.89 24.92
N SER A 142 12.97 -14.10 25.89
CA SER A 142 13.25 -14.90 27.08
C SER A 142 13.60 -16.35 26.72
N ARG A 143 14.42 -16.97 27.57
CA ARG A 143 14.81 -18.38 27.42
C ARG A 143 13.69 -19.36 27.75
N THR A 144 12.63 -18.92 28.42
CA THR A 144 11.47 -19.74 28.79
C THR A 144 10.17 -19.02 28.45
N TRP A 145 9.09 -19.78 28.28
CA TRP A 145 7.74 -19.21 28.16
C TRP A 145 7.35 -18.47 29.44
N GLN A 146 6.76 -17.29 29.29
CA GLN A 146 6.34 -16.44 30.42
C GLN A 146 4.90 -16.68 30.88
N ALA A 147 4.12 -17.45 30.12
CA ALA A 147 2.73 -17.77 30.43
C ALA A 147 2.38 -19.18 29.89
N SER A 148 1.32 -19.78 30.43
CA SER A 148 0.76 -21.05 29.96
C SER A 148 -0.05 -20.87 28.68
N ALA A 149 -0.82 -19.78 28.58
CA ALA A 149 -1.48 -19.36 27.36
C ALA A 149 -1.61 -17.84 27.28
N VAL A 150 -1.65 -17.31 26.05
CA VAL A 150 -1.90 -15.90 25.77
C VAL A 150 -2.93 -15.81 24.66
N THR A 151 -4.04 -15.11 24.92
CA THR A 151 -5.06 -14.79 23.92
C THR A 151 -5.05 -13.31 23.64
N VAL A 152 -4.97 -12.94 22.37
CA VAL A 152 -5.06 -11.56 21.91
C VAL A 152 -6.21 -11.43 20.94
N THR A 153 -7.09 -10.48 21.19
CA THR A 153 -8.18 -10.11 20.28
C THR A 153 -7.97 -8.71 19.73
N ALA A 154 -8.40 -8.47 18.50
CA ALA A 154 -8.32 -7.16 17.86
C ALA A 154 -9.67 -6.73 17.28
N PRO A 155 -10.00 -5.44 17.37
CA PRO A 155 -11.15 -4.88 16.68
C PRO A 155 -10.94 -4.97 15.16
N ALA A 156 -12.02 -4.90 14.40
CA ALA A 156 -11.92 -4.61 12.96
C ALA A 156 -11.62 -3.11 12.77
N ARG A 157 -11.38 -2.71 11.51
CA ARG A 157 -11.18 -1.30 11.17
C ARG A 157 -11.89 -0.89 9.90
N PHE A 158 -12.30 0.38 9.83
CA PHE A 158 -12.68 1.02 8.56
C PHE A 158 -12.08 2.42 8.48
N ASP A 159 -11.83 2.90 7.25
CA ASP A 159 -11.42 4.27 6.99
C ASP A 159 -12.56 5.09 6.35
N LEU A 160 -12.67 6.37 6.73
CA LEU A 160 -13.56 7.30 6.02
C LEU A 160 -12.83 8.06 4.92
N GLY A 161 -11.58 8.45 5.16
CA GLY A 161 -10.80 9.21 4.19
C GLY A 161 -9.31 8.90 4.26
N GLY A 162 -8.65 9.09 3.12
CA GLY A 162 -7.20 9.00 3.00
C GLY A 162 -6.65 7.64 2.63
N GLY A 163 -7.48 6.59 2.56
CA GLY A 163 -7.05 5.26 2.14
C GLY A 163 -6.38 5.31 0.75
N TRP A 164 -5.19 4.70 0.63
CA TRP A 164 -4.18 4.81 -0.44
C TRP A 164 -3.05 5.81 -0.19
N SER A 165 -3.28 6.87 0.58
CA SER A 165 -2.21 7.83 0.90
C SER A 165 -1.14 7.23 1.83
N ASP A 166 -1.44 6.12 2.51
CA ASP A 166 -0.56 5.35 3.38
C ASP A 166 0.31 4.34 2.62
N THR A 167 0.06 4.14 1.32
CA THR A 167 0.68 3.08 0.53
C THR A 167 2.01 3.54 -0.09
N PRO A 168 3.12 2.79 0.06
CA PRO A 168 4.37 3.07 -0.64
C PRO A 168 4.20 2.95 -2.16
N PRO A 169 4.91 3.77 -2.96
CA PRO A 169 5.89 4.77 -2.55
C PRO A 169 5.31 6.15 -2.22
N PHE A 170 4.01 6.39 -2.40
CA PHE A 170 3.41 7.71 -2.16
C PHE A 170 3.66 8.21 -0.72
N CYS A 171 3.42 7.36 0.29
CA CYS A 171 3.66 7.73 1.68
C CYS A 171 5.14 7.95 2.02
N LEU A 172 6.06 7.34 1.25
CA LEU A 172 7.50 7.55 1.41
C LEU A 172 7.90 8.93 0.86
N ASP A 173 7.31 9.35 -0.26
CA ASP A 173 7.62 10.63 -0.90
C ASP A 173 6.91 11.81 -0.21
N TRP A 174 5.66 11.63 0.22
CA TRP A 174 4.79 12.73 0.65
C TRP A 174 4.23 12.58 2.06
N GLY A 175 4.41 11.42 2.70
CA GLY A 175 3.70 11.06 3.93
C GLY A 175 2.23 10.73 3.65
N GLY A 176 1.65 9.84 4.45
CA GLY A 176 0.24 9.47 4.36
C GLY A 176 -0.61 10.13 5.45
N THR A 177 -1.92 10.21 5.21
CA THR A 177 -2.91 10.64 6.21
C THR A 177 -4.19 9.85 6.02
N VAL A 178 -4.62 9.11 7.04
CA VAL A 178 -5.84 8.29 7.01
C VAL A 178 -6.69 8.55 8.24
N LEU A 179 -7.97 8.82 8.04
CA LEU A 179 -8.99 8.92 9.08
C LEU A 179 -9.62 7.53 9.27
N ASN A 180 -9.33 6.91 10.40
CA ASN A 180 -9.56 5.49 10.65
C ASN A 180 -10.31 5.26 11.97
N PHE A 181 -11.02 4.14 12.06
CA PHE A 181 -11.90 3.79 13.17
C PHE A 181 -11.64 2.34 13.58
N ALA A 182 -11.33 2.12 14.86
CA ALA A 182 -11.33 0.78 15.46
C ALA A 182 -12.74 0.43 15.89
N VAL A 183 -13.24 -0.73 15.44
CA VAL A 183 -14.63 -1.12 15.65
C VAL A 183 -14.78 -2.57 16.10
N ALA A 184 -15.61 -2.77 17.12
CA ALA A 184 -16.16 -4.07 17.47
C ALA A 184 -17.35 -4.36 16.56
N LEU A 185 -17.55 -5.63 16.23
CA LEU A 185 -18.69 -6.09 15.42
C LEU A 185 -19.49 -7.08 16.25
N HIS A 186 -20.82 -6.95 16.24
CA HIS A 186 -21.70 -7.76 17.09
C HIS A 186 -21.29 -7.76 18.58
N GLY A 187 -20.76 -6.63 19.07
CA GLY A 187 -20.29 -6.50 20.45
C GLY A 187 -19.00 -7.25 20.80
N ARG A 188 -18.27 -7.78 19.81
CA ARG A 188 -17.02 -8.52 20.01
C ARG A 188 -15.91 -8.08 19.07
N TYR A 189 -14.68 -8.44 19.43
CA TYR A 189 -13.50 -8.29 18.57
C TYR A 189 -13.43 -9.49 17.63
N PRO A 190 -13.54 -9.28 16.31
CA PRO A 190 -13.72 -10.38 15.38
C PRO A 190 -12.43 -11.14 15.06
N ILE A 191 -11.26 -10.62 15.44
CA ILE A 191 -9.96 -11.20 15.11
C ILE A 191 -9.31 -11.68 16.41
N ARG A 192 -8.90 -12.95 16.45
CA ARG A 192 -8.32 -13.57 17.65
C ARG A 192 -7.14 -14.47 17.30
N THR A 193 -6.09 -14.38 18.12
CA THR A 193 -5.00 -15.36 18.17
C THR A 193 -4.85 -15.85 19.60
N THR A 194 -4.79 -17.16 19.79
CA THR A 194 -4.44 -17.80 21.06
C THR A 194 -3.16 -18.61 20.87
N VAL A 195 -2.17 -18.38 21.72
CA VAL A 195 -0.92 -19.15 21.75
C VAL A 195 -0.83 -19.85 23.08
N ARG A 196 -0.84 -21.19 23.06
CA ARG A 196 -0.83 -22.05 24.24
C ARG A 196 0.44 -22.90 24.26
N ARG A 197 1.06 -23.03 25.43
CA ARG A 197 2.18 -23.96 25.63
C ARG A 197 1.67 -25.40 25.62
N ILE A 198 2.41 -26.28 24.95
CA ILE A 198 2.16 -27.73 24.94
C ILE A 198 3.41 -28.50 25.36
N ALA A 199 3.23 -29.73 25.84
CA ALA A 199 4.34 -30.57 26.29
C ALA A 199 5.21 -31.05 25.11
N ASP A 200 4.58 -31.44 24.00
CA ASP A 200 5.26 -31.91 22.81
C ASP A 200 6.12 -30.79 22.21
N PRO A 201 7.39 -31.05 21.87
CA PRO A 201 8.31 -30.02 21.37
C PRO A 201 8.11 -29.76 19.87
N VAL A 202 6.87 -29.39 19.50
CA VAL A 202 6.43 -29.08 18.13
C VAL A 202 5.71 -27.73 18.09
N ILE A 203 5.53 -27.18 16.90
CA ILE A 203 4.63 -26.04 16.67
C ILE A 203 3.38 -26.56 15.96
N ARG A 204 2.22 -26.48 16.62
CA ARG A 204 0.93 -26.77 16.03
C ARG A 204 0.21 -25.48 15.70
N CYS A 205 -0.25 -25.32 14.47
CA CYS A 205 -1.05 -24.18 14.03
C CYS A 205 -2.45 -24.66 13.65
N VAL A 206 -3.48 -23.98 14.14
CA VAL A 206 -4.89 -24.21 13.80
C VAL A 206 -5.48 -22.91 13.27
N ALA A 207 -6.14 -22.97 12.12
CA ALA A 207 -6.72 -21.80 11.48
C ALA A 207 -8.17 -22.02 11.09
N GLY A 208 -9.00 -21.01 11.39
CA GLY A 208 -10.42 -20.97 11.03
C GLY A 208 -11.30 -21.90 11.87
N GLU A 209 -12.62 -21.75 11.71
CA GLU A 209 -13.60 -22.57 12.44
C GLU A 209 -13.64 -24.03 11.95
N GLU A 210 -13.29 -24.27 10.70
CA GLU A 210 -13.19 -25.62 10.11
C GLU A 210 -11.94 -26.39 10.60
N GLY A 211 -11.09 -25.77 11.43
CA GLY A 211 -10.04 -26.47 12.16
C GLY A 211 -8.88 -26.98 11.31
N ILE A 212 -8.55 -26.28 10.21
CA ILE A 212 -7.39 -26.65 9.39
C ILE A 212 -6.16 -26.57 10.29
N SER A 213 -5.48 -27.69 10.47
CA SER A 213 -4.31 -27.80 11.33
C SER A 213 -3.06 -28.18 10.57
N ALA A 214 -1.92 -27.61 10.95
CA ALA A 214 -0.60 -28.05 10.54
C ALA A 214 0.29 -28.22 11.77
N GLU A 215 1.15 -29.22 11.74
CA GLU A 215 2.17 -29.44 12.76
C GLU A 215 3.55 -29.32 12.10
N PHE A 216 4.46 -28.60 12.75
CA PHE A 216 5.82 -28.39 12.31
C PHE A 216 6.75 -28.92 13.41
N ALA A 217 7.51 -29.96 13.09
CA ALA A 217 8.42 -30.66 13.98
C ALA A 217 9.89 -30.32 13.71
N THR A 218 10.20 -29.76 12.52
CA THR A 218 11.57 -29.39 12.15
C THR A 218 11.73 -27.89 11.87
N THR A 219 12.97 -27.41 11.98
CA THR A 219 13.32 -26.02 11.63
C THR A 219 13.07 -25.76 10.15
N GLU A 220 13.41 -26.70 9.27
CA GLU A 220 13.20 -26.60 7.82
C GLU A 220 11.72 -26.41 7.47
N GLU A 221 10.82 -27.14 8.13
CA GLU A 221 9.38 -26.99 7.97
C GLU A 221 8.86 -25.61 8.39
N VAL A 222 9.43 -25.00 9.45
CA VAL A 222 9.06 -23.64 9.88
C VAL A 222 9.57 -22.58 8.89
N PHE A 223 10.74 -22.78 8.29
CA PHE A 223 11.39 -21.82 7.39
C PHE A 223 11.08 -22.03 5.89
N ALA A 224 10.43 -23.15 5.52
CA ALA A 224 10.08 -23.41 4.13
C ALA A 224 9.26 -22.25 3.51
N PRO A 225 9.39 -21.96 2.20
CA PRO A 225 8.55 -20.97 1.54
C PRO A 225 7.07 -21.28 1.78
N ALA A 226 6.29 -20.28 2.23
CA ALA A 226 4.85 -20.48 2.37
C ALA A 226 4.20 -20.60 0.99
N ALA A 227 3.34 -21.61 0.80
CA ALA A 227 2.52 -21.69 -0.39
C ALA A 227 1.58 -20.47 -0.47
N PRO A 228 1.34 -19.88 -1.66
CA PRO A 228 0.39 -18.79 -1.81
C PRO A 228 -0.97 -19.14 -1.21
N GLY A 229 -1.49 -18.28 -0.33
CA GLY A 229 -2.77 -18.51 0.35
C GLY A 229 -2.71 -19.46 1.55
N SER A 230 -1.53 -19.90 1.98
CA SER A 230 -1.40 -20.70 3.20
C SER A 230 -1.82 -19.88 4.44
N PRO A 231 -2.76 -20.39 5.26
CA PRO A 231 -3.19 -19.70 6.48
C PRO A 231 -2.09 -19.61 7.54
N PHE A 232 -1.02 -20.40 7.39
CA PHE A 232 0.06 -20.51 8.38
C PHE A 232 1.28 -19.63 8.06
N SER A 233 1.19 -18.76 7.05
CA SER A 233 2.28 -17.85 6.68
C SER A 233 2.61 -16.85 7.80
N ILE A 234 1.58 -16.25 8.40
CA ILE A 234 1.69 -15.28 9.50
C ILE A 234 2.35 -15.91 10.73
N PRO A 235 1.84 -17.01 11.32
CA PRO A 235 2.46 -17.59 12.52
C PRO A 235 3.91 -18.02 12.29
N ARG A 236 4.23 -18.62 11.14
CA ARG A 236 5.60 -19.06 10.81
C ARG A 236 6.56 -17.87 10.74
N LEU A 237 6.19 -16.79 10.05
CA LEU A 237 7.02 -15.59 9.97
C LEU A 237 7.15 -14.88 11.32
N ALA A 238 6.07 -14.80 12.11
CA ALA A 238 6.12 -14.21 13.44
C ALA A 238 7.11 -14.96 14.37
N LEU A 239 7.13 -16.29 14.33
CA LEU A 239 8.09 -17.12 15.08
C LEU A 239 9.56 -16.84 14.66
N GLN A 240 9.80 -16.67 13.35
CA GLN A 240 11.12 -16.34 12.82
C GLN A 240 11.55 -14.93 13.23
N MET A 241 10.66 -13.95 13.09
CA MET A 241 10.93 -12.54 13.38
C MET A 241 11.24 -12.29 14.85
N LEU A 242 10.50 -12.94 15.76
CA LEU A 242 10.72 -12.86 17.20
C LEU A 242 11.84 -13.77 17.70
N ARG A 243 12.54 -14.46 16.78
CA ARG A 243 13.65 -15.38 17.06
C ARG A 243 13.26 -16.47 18.07
N VAL A 244 12.00 -16.89 18.02
CA VAL A 244 11.54 -18.07 18.75
C VAL A 244 12.20 -19.31 18.17
N VAL A 245 12.33 -19.35 16.85
CA VAL A 245 13.05 -20.36 16.08
C VAL A 245 14.17 -19.68 15.29
N THR A 246 15.36 -20.27 15.30
CA THR A 246 16.52 -19.82 14.52
C THR A 246 16.95 -20.92 13.55
N PRO A 247 17.48 -20.56 12.35
CA PRO A 247 17.83 -21.55 11.34
C PRO A 247 18.96 -22.50 11.78
N ASP A 248 19.83 -22.05 12.69
CA ASP A 248 21.02 -22.79 13.11
C ASP A 248 20.76 -23.80 14.25
N THR A 249 19.52 -23.88 14.76
CA THR A 249 19.18 -24.74 15.91
C THR A 249 18.08 -25.73 15.56
N GLU A 250 18.13 -26.91 16.17
CA GLU A 250 17.05 -27.90 16.08
C GLU A 250 15.81 -27.36 16.80
N LEU A 251 14.66 -27.36 16.11
CA LEU A 251 13.38 -26.87 16.66
C LEU A 251 13.04 -27.55 17.99
N ALA A 252 13.06 -28.88 18.02
CA ALA A 252 12.68 -29.64 19.20
C ALA A 252 13.59 -29.33 20.40
N ALA A 253 14.90 -29.18 20.20
CA ALA A 253 15.83 -28.78 21.25
C ALA A 253 15.54 -27.36 21.76
N THR A 254 15.26 -26.43 20.84
CA THR A 254 14.91 -25.04 21.16
C THR A 254 13.62 -24.96 21.99
N LEU A 255 12.59 -25.72 21.61
CA LEU A 255 11.31 -25.75 22.32
C LEU A 255 11.43 -26.44 23.69
N ARG A 256 12.16 -27.56 23.80
CA ARG A 256 12.44 -28.20 25.10
C ARG A 256 13.14 -27.25 26.07
N ALA A 257 14.16 -26.52 25.58
CA ALA A 257 14.88 -25.54 26.40
C ALA A 257 13.96 -24.42 26.92
N ARG A 258 12.89 -24.09 26.18
CA ARG A 258 11.89 -23.09 26.56
C ARG A 258 10.77 -23.61 27.46
N GLY A 259 10.67 -24.94 27.62
CA GLY A 259 9.68 -25.62 28.45
C GLY A 259 8.62 -26.39 27.66
N GLY A 260 8.70 -26.50 26.34
CA GLY A 260 7.74 -27.24 25.52
C GLY A 260 7.43 -26.53 24.20
N GLY A 261 6.61 -27.15 23.37
CA GLY A 261 6.14 -26.57 22.11
C GLY A 261 5.00 -25.58 22.28
N LEU A 262 4.43 -25.17 21.15
CA LEU A 262 3.32 -24.23 21.09
C LEU A 262 2.18 -24.76 20.24
N GLU A 263 0.95 -24.47 20.66
CA GLU A 263 -0.25 -24.56 19.85
C GLU A 263 -0.79 -23.15 19.61
N ILE A 264 -0.91 -22.78 18.34
CA ILE A 264 -1.29 -21.45 17.88
C ILE A 264 -2.63 -21.58 17.16
N THR A 265 -3.67 -21.00 17.72
CA THR A 265 -5.02 -20.98 17.14
C THR A 265 -5.36 -19.58 16.66
N THR A 266 -5.80 -19.47 15.40
CA THR A 266 -6.23 -18.20 14.79
C THR A 266 -7.68 -18.28 14.36
N ALA A 267 -8.46 -17.24 14.68
CA ALA A 267 -9.86 -17.13 14.31
C ALA A 267 -10.17 -15.72 13.78
N VAL A 268 -10.94 -15.67 12.71
CA VAL A 268 -11.41 -14.43 12.07
C VAL A 268 -12.90 -14.58 11.78
N ASP A 269 -13.71 -13.82 12.50
CA ASP A 269 -15.17 -13.74 12.32
C ASP A 269 -15.52 -12.58 11.37
N LEU A 270 -14.98 -12.64 10.16
CA LEU A 270 -15.22 -11.67 9.10
C LEU A 270 -15.27 -12.40 7.75
N PRO A 271 -16.19 -12.01 6.84
CA PRO A 271 -16.16 -12.50 5.47
C PRO A 271 -14.80 -12.23 4.80
N MET A 272 -14.28 -13.22 4.08
CA MET A 272 -13.09 -13.04 3.26
C MET A 272 -13.28 -11.88 2.27
N GLY A 273 -12.31 -10.97 2.22
CA GLY A 273 -12.41 -9.77 1.39
C GLY A 273 -13.35 -8.69 1.96
N SER A 274 -13.58 -8.68 3.29
CA SER A 274 -14.35 -7.65 3.99
C SER A 274 -13.86 -6.23 3.71
N GLY A 275 -12.56 -6.07 3.48
CA GLY A 275 -11.92 -4.76 3.39
C GLY A 275 -11.76 -4.09 4.75
N LEU A 276 -11.86 -4.84 5.86
CA LEU A 276 -11.81 -4.32 7.24
C LEU A 276 -10.48 -4.62 7.98
N GLY A 277 -9.36 -4.74 7.27
CA GLY A 277 -8.01 -4.84 7.85
C GLY A 277 -7.62 -6.20 8.42
N THR A 278 -8.34 -7.27 8.03
CA THR A 278 -8.23 -8.61 8.62
C THR A 278 -6.81 -9.17 8.71
N SER A 279 -6.05 -9.18 7.62
CA SER A 279 -4.73 -9.84 7.57
C SER A 279 -3.69 -9.13 8.45
N SER A 280 -3.63 -7.80 8.36
CA SER A 280 -2.69 -6.98 9.13
C SER A 280 -2.98 -7.04 10.63
N LEU A 281 -4.26 -7.04 11.00
CA LEU A 281 -4.67 -7.16 12.39
C LEU A 281 -4.48 -8.57 12.94
N LEU A 282 -4.63 -9.61 12.12
CA LEU A 282 -4.27 -10.97 12.52
C LEU A 282 -2.75 -11.12 12.75
N ALA A 283 -1.92 -10.44 11.94
CA ALA A 283 -0.49 -10.34 12.19
C ALA A 283 -0.20 -9.59 13.51
N ALA A 284 -0.95 -8.53 13.81
CA ALA A 284 -0.83 -7.78 15.06
C ALA A 284 -1.15 -8.65 16.28
N THR A 285 -2.27 -9.39 16.27
CA THR A 285 -2.62 -10.29 17.40
C THR A 285 -1.58 -11.40 17.57
N MET A 286 -1.07 -11.96 16.47
CA MET A 286 -0.02 -12.98 16.49
C MET A 286 1.29 -12.48 17.11
N LEU A 287 1.78 -11.35 16.63
CA LEU A 287 3.03 -10.76 17.11
C LEU A 287 2.91 -10.37 18.59
N GLN A 288 1.79 -9.76 19.00
CA GLN A 288 1.55 -9.39 20.39
C GLN A 288 1.49 -10.62 21.32
N ALA A 289 0.78 -11.68 20.91
CA ALA A 289 0.65 -12.90 21.71
C ALA A 289 2.02 -13.58 21.91
N LEU A 290 2.78 -13.76 20.83
CA LEU A 290 4.11 -14.37 20.88
C LEU A 290 5.12 -13.48 21.63
N ALA A 291 5.06 -12.16 21.45
CA ALA A 291 5.90 -11.21 22.17
C ALA A 291 5.71 -11.36 23.68
N HIS A 292 4.45 -11.38 24.14
CA HIS A 292 4.13 -11.55 25.55
C HIS A 292 4.65 -12.90 26.09
N LEU A 293 4.41 -14.00 25.36
CA LEU A 293 4.90 -15.33 25.72
C LEU A 293 6.45 -15.37 25.82
N CYS A 294 7.12 -14.53 25.04
CA CYS A 294 8.57 -14.38 25.02
C CYS A 294 9.11 -13.36 26.05
N GLY A 295 8.26 -12.71 26.85
CA GLY A 295 8.68 -11.64 27.77
C GLY A 295 9.13 -10.37 27.06
N ILE A 296 8.67 -10.15 25.83
CA ILE A 296 8.96 -8.95 25.04
C ILE A 296 7.82 -7.94 25.25
N THR A 297 8.16 -6.77 25.78
CA THR A 297 7.22 -5.64 25.85
C THR A 297 7.27 -4.86 24.54
N MET A 298 6.14 -4.72 23.87
CA MET A 298 5.94 -3.85 22.71
C MET A 298 4.87 -2.82 23.02
N ASN A 299 5.13 -1.55 22.72
CA ASN A 299 4.06 -0.57 22.61
C ASN A 299 3.40 -0.66 21.22
N GLU A 300 2.35 0.13 21.01
CA GLU A 300 1.54 0.15 19.79
C GLU A 300 2.37 0.53 18.55
N ALA A 301 3.33 1.45 18.71
CA ALA A 301 4.21 1.87 17.62
C ALA A 301 5.20 0.76 17.24
N ASP A 302 5.80 0.09 18.23
CA ASP A 302 6.67 -1.07 18.04
C ASP A 302 5.89 -2.20 17.35
N LEU A 303 4.66 -2.48 17.79
CA LEU A 303 3.81 -3.49 17.18
C LEU A 303 3.47 -3.15 15.74
N SER A 304 3.08 -1.90 15.44
CA SER A 304 2.80 -1.44 14.08
C SER A 304 4.02 -1.59 13.16
N ASP A 305 5.21 -1.25 13.64
CA ASP A 305 6.46 -1.42 12.89
C ASP A 305 6.75 -2.91 12.61
N GLN A 306 6.50 -3.80 13.58
CA GLN A 306 6.67 -5.25 13.38
C GLN A 306 5.62 -5.84 12.42
N VAL A 307 4.37 -5.38 12.47
CA VAL A 307 3.35 -5.83 11.51
C VAL A 307 3.75 -5.43 10.09
N MET A 308 4.17 -4.18 9.89
CA MET A 308 4.68 -3.72 8.59
C MET A 308 5.83 -4.61 8.11
N ARG A 309 6.77 -4.97 9.01
CA ARG A 309 7.86 -5.91 8.68
C ARG A 309 7.36 -7.26 8.20
N LEU A 310 6.40 -7.84 8.92
CA LEU A 310 5.84 -9.15 8.61
C LEU A 310 5.16 -9.12 7.24
N GLU A 311 4.38 -8.08 6.95
CA GLU A 311 3.66 -7.95 5.68
C GLU A 311 4.57 -7.84 4.46
N GLN A 312 5.71 -7.13 4.60
CA GLN A 312 6.72 -7.03 3.53
C GLN A 312 7.45 -8.36 3.29
N LEU A 313 7.61 -9.19 4.32
CA LEU A 313 8.16 -10.54 4.16
C LEU A 313 7.14 -11.48 3.47
N MET A 314 5.85 -11.25 3.67
CA MET A 314 4.78 -12.07 3.06
C MET A 314 4.46 -11.69 1.62
N THR A 315 4.50 -10.41 1.29
CA THR A 315 3.95 -9.87 0.03
C THR A 315 4.78 -8.70 -0.51
N THR A 316 4.45 -8.20 -1.69
CA THR A 316 5.04 -6.99 -2.29
C THR A 316 4.54 -5.67 -1.68
N GLY A 317 3.82 -5.72 -0.56
CA GLY A 317 3.48 -4.56 0.24
C GLY A 317 1.99 -4.21 0.31
N GLY A 318 1.74 -3.13 1.04
CA GLY A 318 0.45 -2.54 1.39
C GLY A 318 0.74 -1.26 2.17
N GLY A 319 -0.30 -0.50 2.50
CA GLY A 319 -0.16 0.66 3.36
C GLY A 319 -0.24 0.31 4.86
N TRP A 320 0.00 1.28 5.72
CA TRP A 320 -0.01 1.08 7.18
C TRP A 320 -1.39 1.25 7.85
N GLN A 321 -2.42 1.61 7.09
CA GLN A 321 -3.74 1.93 7.66
C GLN A 321 -4.44 0.73 8.31
N ASP A 322 -4.15 -0.49 7.85
CA ASP A 322 -4.88 -1.67 8.30
C ASP A 322 -4.52 -2.04 9.74
N GLN A 323 -3.22 -2.15 10.00
CA GLN A 323 -2.68 -2.34 11.33
C GLN A 323 -2.96 -1.14 12.23
N ALA A 324 -2.71 0.08 11.76
CA ALA A 324 -2.94 1.28 12.57
C ALA A 324 -4.42 1.44 12.94
N GLY A 325 -5.32 0.98 12.08
CA GLY A 325 -6.76 1.10 12.26
C GLY A 325 -7.31 0.35 13.46
N GLY A 326 -6.76 -0.83 13.78
CA GLY A 326 -7.18 -1.62 14.94
C GLY A 326 -6.18 -1.68 16.10
N ILE A 327 -4.90 -1.38 15.88
CA ILE A 327 -3.92 -1.28 16.96
C ILE A 327 -4.24 -0.10 17.89
N PHE A 328 -4.55 1.05 17.32
CA PHE A 328 -4.92 2.23 18.09
C PHE A 328 -6.46 2.28 18.23
N PRO A 329 -7.00 2.67 19.40
CA PRO A 329 -8.44 2.67 19.65
C PRO A 329 -9.19 3.76 18.87
N GLY A 330 -10.52 3.66 18.87
CA GLY A 330 -11.45 4.72 18.52
C GLY A 330 -11.29 5.34 17.13
N ALA A 331 -11.86 6.54 16.99
CA ALA A 331 -11.73 7.40 15.82
C ALA A 331 -10.43 8.22 15.89
N LYS A 332 -9.65 8.20 14.82
CA LYS A 332 -8.30 8.76 14.81
C LYS A 332 -7.87 9.19 13.41
N LEU A 333 -7.19 10.33 13.35
CA LEU A 333 -6.44 10.75 12.19
C LEU A 333 -4.99 10.28 12.36
N VAL A 334 -4.58 9.30 11.57
CA VAL A 334 -3.22 8.78 11.58
C VAL A 334 -2.46 9.40 10.42
N SER A 335 -1.23 9.85 10.66
CA SER A 335 -0.39 10.43 9.62
C SER A 335 1.06 9.97 9.71
N SER A 336 1.78 10.03 8.59
CA SER A 336 3.23 9.84 8.54
C SER A 336 3.89 11.03 7.84
N SER A 337 5.16 11.27 8.15
CA SER A 337 5.99 12.21 7.39
C SER A 337 6.68 11.50 6.22
N PRO A 338 7.07 12.22 5.15
CA PRO A 338 7.97 11.69 4.13
C PRO A 338 9.22 11.03 4.73
N GLY A 339 9.68 9.97 4.07
CA GLY A 339 10.89 9.24 4.42
C GLY A 339 10.69 7.72 4.42
N LEU A 340 11.80 6.97 4.34
CA LEU A 340 11.75 5.51 4.33
C LEU A 340 11.12 4.94 5.60
N ARG A 341 11.45 5.53 6.76
CA ARG A 341 10.85 5.15 8.04
C ARG A 341 9.54 5.90 8.26
N GLN A 342 8.43 5.18 8.10
CA GLN A 342 7.08 5.68 8.31
C GLN A 342 6.75 5.75 9.81
N ARG A 343 7.12 6.86 10.47
CA ARG A 343 6.74 7.10 11.87
C ARG A 343 5.30 7.60 11.96
N LEU A 344 4.42 6.76 12.50
CA LEU A 344 3.00 7.09 12.64
C LEU A 344 2.79 8.11 13.77
N ARG A 345 2.02 9.15 13.46
CA ARG A 345 1.47 10.11 14.41
C ARG A 345 -0.03 9.88 14.48
N VAL A 346 -0.50 9.51 15.67
CA VAL A 346 -1.90 9.18 15.91
C VAL A 346 -2.54 10.35 16.64
N HIS A 347 -3.54 10.96 16.01
CA HIS A 347 -4.31 12.06 16.57
C HIS A 347 -5.74 11.57 16.79
N PRO A 348 -6.14 11.25 18.04
CA PRO A 348 -7.54 10.93 18.34
C PRO A 348 -8.47 12.05 17.86
N VAL A 349 -9.65 11.68 17.36
CA VAL A 349 -10.67 12.68 17.01
C VAL A 349 -11.26 13.25 18.31
N HIS A 350 -11.00 14.53 18.56
CA HIS A 350 -11.52 15.25 19.73
C HIS A 350 -12.90 15.84 19.44
N TRP A 351 -13.93 15.02 19.54
CA TRP A 351 -15.35 15.41 19.46
C TRP A 351 -16.04 15.34 20.82
N SER A 352 -17.22 15.97 20.97
CA SER A 352 -18.01 15.84 22.19
C SER A 352 -18.67 14.45 22.29
N PRO A 353 -19.07 13.99 23.50
CA PRO A 353 -19.84 12.76 23.64
C PRO A 353 -21.11 12.74 22.79
N GLU A 354 -21.79 13.88 22.68
CA GLU A 354 -23.00 14.05 21.87
C GLU A 354 -22.70 13.86 20.38
N HIS A 355 -21.62 14.47 19.87
CA HIS A 355 -21.21 14.28 18.47
C HIS A 355 -20.79 12.83 18.19
N ARG A 356 -20.12 12.17 19.14
CA ARG A 356 -19.77 10.74 19.03
C ARG A 356 -21.03 9.87 18.94
N GLU A 357 -21.99 10.08 19.83
CA GLU A 357 -23.25 9.33 19.84
C GLU A 357 -24.06 9.57 18.57
N GLU A 358 -24.14 10.83 18.14
CA GLU A 358 -24.86 11.21 16.92
C GLU A 358 -24.23 10.56 15.69
N PHE A 359 -22.89 10.60 15.54
CA PHE A 359 -22.19 9.91 14.46
C PHE A 359 -22.47 8.40 14.48
N CYS A 360 -22.33 7.75 15.64
CA CYS A 360 -22.58 6.31 15.79
C CYS A 360 -24.03 5.93 15.44
N SER A 361 -25.01 6.77 15.79
CA SER A 361 -26.43 6.53 15.49
C SER A 361 -26.82 6.81 14.04
N ARG A 362 -25.97 7.49 13.25
CA ARG A 362 -26.19 7.83 11.83
C ARG A 362 -25.46 6.90 10.87
N MET A 363 -24.34 6.32 11.29
CA MET A 363 -23.49 5.51 10.43
C MET A 363 -23.93 4.03 10.43
N VAL A 364 -24.24 3.51 9.26
CA VAL A 364 -24.67 2.12 9.03
C VAL A 364 -23.58 1.37 8.29
N LEU A 365 -23.17 0.22 8.83
CA LEU A 365 -22.23 -0.70 8.20
C LEU A 365 -23.02 -1.83 7.52
N TYR A 366 -22.90 -1.95 6.20
CA TYR A 366 -23.67 -2.93 5.42
C TYR A 366 -22.77 -3.85 4.61
N TYR A 367 -22.86 -5.16 4.84
CA TYR A 367 -22.22 -6.16 3.99
C TYR A 367 -23.07 -6.41 2.75
N THR A 368 -22.49 -6.28 1.56
CA THR A 368 -23.21 -6.42 0.29
C THR A 368 -23.53 -7.87 -0.11
N GLY A 369 -22.91 -8.86 0.53
CA GLY A 369 -22.96 -10.26 0.08
C GLY A 369 -22.05 -10.57 -1.11
N ILE A 370 -21.46 -9.55 -1.75
CA ILE A 370 -20.61 -9.68 -2.93
C ILE A 370 -19.16 -9.85 -2.47
N ARG A 371 -18.53 -10.95 -2.85
CA ARG A 371 -17.10 -11.18 -2.60
C ARG A 371 -16.28 -10.67 -3.79
N ARG A 372 -15.37 -9.73 -3.55
CA ARG A 372 -14.35 -9.32 -4.53
C ARG A 372 -12.97 -9.46 -3.92
N ILE A 373 -12.11 -10.17 -4.65
CA ILE A 373 -10.67 -10.14 -4.38
C ILE A 373 -10.11 -9.04 -5.29
N ALA A 374 -9.62 -7.95 -4.70
CA ALA A 374 -9.01 -6.83 -5.43
C ALA A 374 -7.59 -7.16 -5.94
N LYS A 375 -7.44 -8.31 -6.61
CA LYS A 375 -6.16 -8.76 -7.15
C LYS A 375 -5.68 -7.78 -8.22
N GLY A 376 -4.46 -7.28 -8.08
CA GLY A 376 -3.84 -6.36 -9.03
C GLY A 376 -4.16 -4.88 -8.82
N LEU A 377 -5.06 -4.51 -7.91
CA LEU A 377 -5.39 -3.11 -7.65
C LEU A 377 -4.18 -2.32 -7.12
N LEU A 378 -3.43 -2.91 -6.18
CA LEU A 378 -2.19 -2.33 -5.67
C LEU A 378 -1.19 -2.09 -6.81
N ASP A 379 -0.97 -3.09 -7.67
CA ASP A 379 -0.05 -3.00 -8.81
C ASP A 379 -0.49 -1.88 -9.76
N GLN A 380 -1.79 -1.74 -10.04
CA GLN A 380 -2.37 -0.69 -10.88
C GLN A 380 -2.11 0.71 -10.32
N VAL A 381 -2.45 0.96 -9.05
CA VAL A 381 -2.30 2.28 -8.42
C VAL A 381 -0.82 2.66 -8.31
N VAL A 382 0.03 1.74 -7.85
CA VAL A 382 1.47 1.97 -7.74
C VAL A 382 2.09 2.21 -9.12
N SER A 383 1.70 1.44 -10.12
CA SER A 383 2.12 1.63 -11.51
C SER A 383 1.77 3.00 -12.06
N ALA A 384 0.54 3.45 -11.86
CA ALA A 384 0.09 4.77 -12.31
C ALA A 384 0.86 5.89 -11.59
N TYR A 385 1.11 5.73 -10.29
CA TYR A 385 1.93 6.67 -9.52
C TYR A 385 3.39 6.73 -10.03
N LEU A 386 4.04 5.58 -10.25
CA LEU A 386 5.41 5.51 -10.79
C LEU A 386 5.50 6.03 -12.23
N ALA A 387 4.43 5.90 -13.01
CA ALA A 387 4.32 6.51 -14.34
C ALA A 387 4.19 8.04 -14.28
N ARG A 388 3.96 8.59 -13.09
CA ARG A 388 3.56 9.99 -12.86
C ARG A 388 2.30 10.36 -13.62
N ASP A 389 1.33 9.44 -13.64
CA ASP A 389 -0.01 9.71 -14.15
C ASP A 389 -0.60 10.89 -13.38
N THR A 390 -0.80 12.01 -14.08
CA THR A 390 -1.24 13.27 -13.48
C THR A 390 -2.52 13.11 -12.66
N ALA A 391 -3.50 12.34 -13.15
CA ALA A 391 -4.77 12.13 -12.47
C ALA A 391 -4.58 11.36 -11.15
N THR A 392 -3.85 10.24 -11.16
CA THR A 392 -3.57 9.43 -9.96
C THR A 392 -2.79 10.22 -8.93
N VAL A 393 -1.76 10.96 -9.33
CA VAL A 393 -0.98 11.80 -8.40
C VAL A 393 -1.88 12.85 -7.73
N GLN A 394 -2.70 13.55 -8.50
CA GLN A 394 -3.65 14.53 -7.97
C GLN A 394 -4.70 13.91 -7.04
N VAL A 395 -5.22 12.73 -7.40
CA VAL A 395 -6.14 11.96 -6.56
C VAL A 395 -5.50 11.64 -5.22
N LEU A 396 -4.29 11.07 -5.20
CA LEU A 396 -3.58 10.68 -3.96
C LEU A 396 -3.35 11.89 -3.02
N HIS A 397 -2.99 13.05 -3.57
CA HIS A 397 -2.93 14.29 -2.77
C HIS A 397 -4.30 14.72 -2.26
N SER A 398 -5.34 14.62 -3.08
CA SER A 398 -6.70 15.03 -2.71
C SER A 398 -7.29 14.17 -1.59
N ILE A 399 -7.16 12.84 -1.67
CA ILE A 399 -7.66 11.93 -0.62
C ILE A 399 -6.96 12.16 0.72
N LYS A 400 -5.66 12.51 0.70
CA LYS A 400 -4.88 12.83 1.89
C LYS A 400 -5.43 14.10 2.58
N THR A 401 -5.74 15.14 1.79
CA THR A 401 -6.35 16.38 2.31
C THR A 401 -7.76 16.12 2.83
N LEU A 402 -8.57 15.34 2.10
CA LEU A 402 -9.93 14.99 2.51
C LEU A 402 -9.99 14.31 3.88
N ALA A 403 -9.01 13.46 4.22
CA ALA A 403 -8.96 12.83 5.54
C ALA A 403 -8.91 13.87 6.69
N VAL A 404 -8.16 14.96 6.50
CA VAL A 404 -8.06 16.07 7.46
C VAL A 404 -9.38 16.85 7.52
N GLU A 405 -9.97 17.17 6.37
CA GLU A 405 -11.26 17.88 6.30
C GLU A 405 -12.40 17.08 6.96
N MET A 406 -12.44 15.77 6.72
CA MET A 406 -13.40 14.87 7.35
C MET A 406 -13.21 14.81 8.87
N SER A 407 -11.95 14.81 9.34
CA SER A 407 -11.67 14.85 10.78
C SER A 407 -12.20 16.13 11.42
N HIS A 408 -12.10 17.27 10.75
CA HIS A 408 -12.70 18.53 11.24
C HIS A 408 -14.22 18.49 11.20
N ALA A 409 -14.83 18.01 10.11
CA ALA A 409 -16.28 17.89 10.01
C ALA A 409 -16.87 16.98 11.12
N LEU A 410 -16.14 15.93 11.50
CA LEU A 410 -16.48 15.06 12.64
C LEU A 410 -16.42 15.78 13.99
N GLN A 411 -15.41 16.62 14.20
CA GLN A 411 -15.24 17.37 15.44
C GLN A 411 -16.37 18.39 15.63
N GLU A 412 -16.73 19.08 14.56
CA GLU A 412 -17.74 20.16 14.55
C GLU A 412 -19.18 19.67 14.37
N GLY A 413 -19.42 18.37 14.14
CA GLY A 413 -20.76 17.83 13.93
C GLY A 413 -21.39 18.21 12.58
N GLU A 414 -20.57 18.52 11.57
CA GLU A 414 -21.03 18.93 10.24
C GLU A 414 -21.39 17.70 9.37
N TRP A 415 -22.45 16.97 9.71
CA TRP A 415 -22.78 15.66 9.12
C TRP A 415 -23.07 15.68 7.62
N ASP A 416 -23.75 16.71 7.12
CA ASP A 416 -24.02 16.84 5.69
C ASP A 416 -22.74 17.11 4.90
N ARG A 417 -21.83 17.93 5.46
CA ARG A 417 -20.52 18.18 4.88
C ARG A 417 -19.68 16.89 4.89
N LEU A 418 -19.66 16.17 6.01
CA LEU A 418 -18.99 14.88 6.10
C LEU A 418 -19.50 13.90 5.03
N GLY A 419 -20.82 13.82 4.85
CA GLY A 419 -21.44 13.00 3.80
C GLY A 419 -20.95 13.37 2.40
N ALA A 420 -20.93 14.68 2.08
CA ALA A 420 -20.40 15.17 0.80
C ALA A 420 -18.90 14.84 0.61
N LEU A 421 -18.10 14.93 1.67
CA LEU A 421 -16.69 14.55 1.65
C LEU A 421 -16.51 13.04 1.41
N ILE A 422 -17.34 12.20 2.04
CA ILE A 422 -17.33 10.73 1.86
C ILE A 422 -17.63 10.37 0.40
N ASP A 423 -18.68 10.96 -0.18
CA ASP A 423 -19.04 10.78 -1.59
C ASP A 423 -17.89 11.25 -2.49
N ARG A 424 -17.28 12.41 -2.19
CA ARG A 424 -16.15 12.94 -2.95
C ARG A 424 -14.93 12.01 -2.91
N HIS A 425 -14.62 11.46 -1.74
CA HIS A 425 -13.54 10.50 -1.59
C HIS A 425 -13.78 9.25 -2.44
N TRP A 426 -15.01 8.73 -2.46
CA TRP A 426 -15.35 7.58 -3.29
C TRP A 426 -15.25 7.90 -4.79
N GLN A 427 -15.71 9.08 -5.23
CA GLN A 427 -15.57 9.53 -6.62
C GLN A 427 -14.09 9.61 -7.06
N LEU A 428 -13.21 10.10 -6.20
CA LEU A 428 -11.77 10.14 -6.48
C LEU A 428 -11.18 8.73 -6.59
N ASN A 429 -11.58 7.83 -5.70
CA ASN A 429 -11.19 6.43 -5.74
C ASN A 429 -11.63 5.72 -7.04
N LEU A 430 -12.80 6.07 -7.60
CA LEU A 430 -13.26 5.57 -8.90
C LEU A 430 -12.41 6.04 -10.08
N LEU A 431 -11.70 7.17 -9.96
CA LEU A 431 -10.73 7.60 -10.98
C LEU A 431 -9.48 6.70 -11.00
N MET A 432 -9.12 6.13 -9.85
CA MET A 432 -8.01 5.17 -9.75
C MET A 432 -8.43 3.76 -10.14
N ASP A 433 -9.60 3.30 -9.69
CA ASP A 433 -10.18 2.01 -10.06
C ASP A 433 -11.69 2.11 -10.31
N PRO A 434 -12.13 2.10 -11.58
CA PRO A 434 -13.54 2.10 -11.94
C PRO A 434 -14.31 0.87 -11.40
N HIS A 435 -13.63 -0.23 -11.08
CA HIS A 435 -14.25 -1.47 -10.59
C HIS A 435 -14.53 -1.45 -9.08
N MET A 436 -14.26 -0.33 -8.39
CA MET A 436 -14.69 -0.14 -6.99
C MET A 436 -16.21 -0.09 -6.83
N THR A 437 -16.96 -0.05 -7.93
CA THR A 437 -18.41 -0.26 -7.94
C THR A 437 -18.81 -1.23 -9.06
N ASN A 438 -20.06 -1.66 -9.04
CA ASN A 438 -20.67 -2.49 -10.07
C ASN A 438 -22.18 -2.22 -10.14
N ALA A 439 -22.86 -2.77 -11.15
CA ALA A 439 -24.29 -2.56 -11.34
C ALA A 439 -25.14 -2.92 -10.08
N PRO A 440 -24.91 -4.05 -9.39
CA PRO A 440 -25.60 -4.34 -8.13
C PRO A 440 -25.41 -3.29 -7.04
N ILE A 441 -24.17 -2.83 -6.80
CA ILE A 441 -23.86 -1.80 -5.80
C ILE A 441 -24.51 -0.46 -6.17
N ASN A 442 -24.43 -0.07 -7.45
CA ASN A 442 -25.04 1.17 -7.94
C ASN A 442 -26.57 1.15 -7.78
N ALA A 443 -27.22 0.04 -8.13
CA ALA A 443 -28.67 -0.11 -7.98
C ALA A 443 -29.10 -0.09 -6.50
N LEU A 444 -28.31 -0.72 -5.61
CA LEU A 444 -28.51 -0.63 -4.16
C LEU A 444 -28.43 0.82 -3.70
N LEU A 445 -27.35 1.53 -4.02
CA LEU A 445 -27.14 2.90 -3.58
C LEU A 445 -28.17 3.88 -4.12
N GLN A 446 -28.67 3.65 -5.34
CA GLN A 446 -29.77 4.44 -5.90
C GLN A 446 -31.08 4.26 -5.12
N ASP A 447 -31.41 3.02 -4.71
CA ASP A 447 -32.61 2.71 -3.90
C ASP A 447 -32.55 3.38 -2.52
N ILE A 448 -31.38 3.38 -1.88
CA ILE A 448 -31.22 3.92 -0.53
C ILE A 448 -30.79 5.40 -0.47
N ARG A 449 -30.53 6.04 -1.60
CA ARG A 449 -30.02 7.43 -1.66
C ARG A 449 -30.83 8.44 -0.83
N PRO A 450 -32.18 8.38 -0.77
CA PRO A 450 -32.97 9.34 0.00
C PRO A 450 -32.63 9.38 1.51
N PHE A 451 -32.04 8.31 2.05
CA PHE A 451 -31.66 8.21 3.46
C PHE A 451 -30.23 8.69 3.73
N LEU A 452 -29.40 8.88 2.69
CA LEU A 452 -27.96 9.05 2.81
C LEU A 452 -27.51 10.51 2.72
N ALA A 453 -26.64 10.90 3.65
CA ALA A 453 -25.77 12.06 3.52
C ALA A 453 -24.55 11.74 2.65
N GLY A 454 -24.01 10.52 2.75
CA GLY A 454 -22.91 10.03 1.91
C GLY A 454 -22.65 8.54 2.05
N ALA A 455 -21.96 7.95 1.07
CA ALA A 455 -21.61 6.54 1.08
C ALA A 455 -20.26 6.25 0.42
N LYS A 456 -19.57 5.22 0.91
CA LYS A 456 -18.39 4.65 0.25
C LYS A 456 -18.22 3.17 0.60
N PRO A 457 -17.51 2.39 -0.22
CA PRO A 457 -17.00 1.09 0.23
C PRO A 457 -15.99 1.25 1.38
N ALA A 458 -15.96 0.30 2.31
CA ALA A 458 -15.06 0.31 3.47
C ALA A 458 -13.59 -0.09 3.15
N GLY A 459 -13.32 -0.52 1.92
CA GLY A 459 -11.99 -0.93 1.47
C GLY A 459 -11.85 -0.82 -0.04
N ALA A 460 -11.21 -1.81 -0.67
CA ALA A 460 -10.92 -1.81 -2.11
C ALA A 460 -12.15 -1.75 -3.06
N GLY A 461 -13.38 -1.80 -2.54
CA GLY A 461 -14.60 -1.64 -3.31
C GLY A 461 -14.96 -2.83 -4.20
N GLY A 462 -16.06 -2.73 -4.94
CA GLY A 462 -16.59 -3.74 -5.86
C GLY A 462 -17.21 -4.97 -5.17
N GLY A 463 -17.34 -4.92 -3.84
CA GLY A 463 -17.91 -5.93 -2.96
C GLY A 463 -17.61 -5.58 -1.50
N GLY A 464 -17.82 -6.54 -0.59
CA GLY A 464 -17.51 -6.36 0.83
C GLY A 464 -18.50 -5.42 1.52
N PHE A 465 -17.98 -4.56 2.39
CA PHE A 465 -18.77 -3.64 3.22
C PHE A 465 -18.92 -2.26 2.59
N LEU A 466 -20.09 -1.65 2.80
CA LEU A 466 -20.39 -0.25 2.56
C LEU A 466 -20.50 0.49 3.90
N LEU A 467 -19.93 1.69 3.93
CA LEU A 467 -20.12 2.70 4.97
C LEU A 467 -21.18 3.67 4.47
N LEU A 468 -22.28 3.76 5.20
CA LEU A 468 -23.46 4.52 4.82
C LEU A 468 -23.75 5.54 5.92
N LEU A 469 -23.45 6.82 5.67
CA LEU A 469 -23.80 7.90 6.58
C LEU A 469 -25.22 8.38 6.28
N ALA A 470 -26.15 8.18 7.20
CA ALA A 470 -27.52 8.66 7.06
C ALA A 470 -27.67 10.16 7.36
N THR A 471 -28.70 10.79 6.79
CA THR A 471 -29.02 12.21 7.02
C THR A 471 -29.48 12.52 8.44
N SER A 472 -29.93 11.52 9.19
CA SER A 472 -30.30 11.59 10.60
C SER A 472 -30.34 10.20 11.23
N SER A 473 -30.34 10.11 12.56
CA SER A 473 -30.51 8.84 13.28
C SER A 473 -31.87 8.18 13.02
N HIS A 474 -32.90 8.96 12.64
CA HIS A 474 -34.17 8.41 12.19
C HIS A 474 -34.05 7.78 10.80
N ALA A 475 -33.38 8.47 9.87
CA ALA A 475 -33.11 7.94 8.53
C ALA A 475 -32.22 6.70 8.57
N ALA A 476 -31.27 6.62 9.52
CA ALA A 476 -30.45 5.41 9.74
C ALA A 476 -31.31 4.18 10.08
N ARG A 477 -32.28 4.32 10.99
CA ARG A 477 -33.21 3.23 11.32
C ARG A 477 -34.06 2.80 10.12
N GLN A 478 -34.60 3.77 9.38
CA GLN A 478 -35.35 3.47 8.14
C GLN A 478 -34.47 2.80 7.08
N LEU A 479 -33.20 3.21 6.98
CA LEU A 479 -32.20 2.60 6.11
C LEU A 479 -31.94 1.15 6.50
N GLU A 480 -31.73 0.85 7.78
CA GLU A 480 -31.53 -0.51 8.27
C GLU A 480 -32.73 -1.40 7.99
N GLU A 481 -33.95 -0.94 8.26
CA GLU A 481 -35.20 -1.64 7.93
C GLU A 481 -35.30 -1.91 6.42
N ARG A 482 -35.00 -0.90 5.60
CA ARG A 482 -35.01 -1.02 4.14
C ARG A 482 -33.99 -2.05 3.66
N LEU A 483 -32.77 -2.05 4.23
CA LEU A 483 -31.71 -2.99 3.88
C LEU A 483 -32.03 -4.41 4.35
N ALA A 484 -32.62 -4.58 5.53
CA ALA A 484 -33.03 -5.87 6.07
C ALA A 484 -34.18 -6.51 5.29
N ALA A 485 -35.08 -5.70 4.72
CA ALA A 485 -36.17 -6.17 3.87
C ALA A 485 -35.73 -6.64 2.47
N ARG A 486 -34.48 -6.40 2.07
CA ARG A 486 -33.99 -6.79 0.74
C ARG A 486 -33.70 -8.29 0.68
N SER A 487 -34.12 -8.92 -0.40
CA SER A 487 -33.71 -10.28 -0.74
C SER A 487 -32.23 -10.30 -1.16
N GLY A 488 -31.42 -11.18 -0.58
CA GLY A 488 -30.03 -11.39 -0.97
C GLY A 488 -29.15 -11.85 0.19
N ASN A 489 -27.84 -11.95 -0.07
CA ASN A 489 -26.83 -12.35 0.92
C ASN A 489 -26.25 -11.16 1.71
N GLY A 490 -26.83 -9.96 1.54
CA GLY A 490 -26.37 -8.76 2.23
C GLY A 490 -27.00 -8.64 3.61
N ALA A 491 -26.29 -8.01 4.55
CA ALA A 491 -26.75 -7.85 5.93
C ALA A 491 -26.22 -6.55 6.54
N VAL A 492 -27.02 -5.95 7.41
CA VAL A 492 -26.57 -4.88 8.31
C VAL A 492 -25.72 -5.51 9.41
N PHE A 493 -24.56 -4.93 9.67
CA PHE A 493 -23.65 -5.38 10.72
C PHE A 493 -23.68 -4.38 11.89
N PRO A 494 -24.17 -4.78 13.06
CA PRO A 494 -24.01 -4.03 14.29
C PRO A 494 -22.54 -3.79 14.56
N TRP A 495 -22.17 -2.53 14.78
CA TRP A 495 -20.81 -2.10 15.02
C TRP A 495 -20.77 -1.08 16.15
N GLN A 496 -19.63 -0.98 16.82
CA GLN A 496 -19.41 -0.02 17.92
C GLN A 496 -17.96 0.48 17.88
N LEU A 497 -17.75 1.78 18.14
CA LEU A 497 -16.41 2.31 18.36
C LEU A 497 -15.80 1.73 19.62
N THR A 498 -14.56 1.29 19.53
CA THR A 498 -13.84 0.73 20.67
C THR A 498 -13.03 1.81 21.38
N ASP A 499 -13.04 1.77 22.71
CA ASP A 499 -12.19 2.64 23.53
C ASP A 499 -10.78 2.05 23.74
N GLU A 500 -10.61 0.76 23.41
CA GLU A 500 -9.32 0.05 23.46
C GLU A 500 -8.90 -0.47 22.07
N GLY A 501 -7.59 -0.64 21.89
CA GLY A 501 -7.00 -1.26 20.72
C GLY A 501 -7.09 -2.78 20.81
N LEU A 502 -5.96 -3.48 20.80
CA LEU A 502 -5.93 -4.92 21.07
C LEU A 502 -6.23 -5.20 22.55
N HIS A 503 -6.96 -6.28 22.82
CA HIS A 503 -7.20 -6.80 24.17
C HIS A 503 -6.37 -8.07 24.41
N LEU A 504 -5.76 -8.17 25.59
CA LEU A 504 -4.82 -9.22 25.97
C LEU A 504 -5.34 -9.97 27.20
N GLU A 505 -5.43 -11.29 27.09
CA GLU A 505 -5.77 -12.22 28.17
C GLU A 505 -4.62 -13.20 28.37
N ILE A 506 -4.21 -13.41 29.62
CA ILE A 506 -3.04 -14.21 29.98
C ILE A 506 -3.48 -15.29 30.98
N GLU A 507 -3.11 -16.53 30.70
CA GLU A 507 -3.24 -17.65 31.62
C GLU A 507 -1.84 -18.00 32.14
N GLU A 508 -1.64 -17.89 33.46
CA GLU A 508 -0.35 -18.15 34.11
C GLU A 508 0.03 -19.63 34.11
#